data_AF-A0A3D2LCQ0-F1
#
_entry.id   AF-A0A3D2LCQ0-F1
#
_cell.length_a   1.000
_cell.length_b   1.000
_cell.length_c   1.000
_cell.angle_alpha   90.00
_cell.angle_beta   90.00
_cell.angle_gamma   90.00
#
_symmetry.space_group_name_H-M   'P 1'
#
loop_
_entity.id
_entity.type
_entity.pdbx_description
1 polymer ?
#
loop_
_entity_poly.entity_id
_entity_poly.type
_entity_poly.pdbx_seq_one_letter_code
_entity_poly.pdbx_strand_id
1 'polypeptide(L)'
;MLRRILLFASALVLASCQSAPPPPAPSPKPSPTRPVDVGPLPPAAIERPASFRELPNWDVAPIELPLSAFKRSCVKLQDRSAGDFMANVAPWAGYVAEWLPACDAVNDAQDDESARRILESLFTPVEISDPSGKSR
;
A
#
# COMPACT_ATOMS: atom_id res chain seq x y z
N MET A 1 -28.20 21.07 55.15
CA MET A 1 -27.60 19.77 54.76
C MET A 1 -27.95 19.36 53.34
N LEU A 2 -29.17 19.63 52.86
CA LEU A 2 -29.63 19.33 51.49
C LEU A 2 -28.76 19.92 50.35
N ARG A 3 -28.22 21.13 50.52
CA ARG A 3 -27.35 21.82 49.54
C ARG A 3 -25.97 21.16 49.35
N ARG A 4 -25.45 20.48 50.39
CA ARG A 4 -24.18 19.73 50.32
C ARG A 4 -24.36 18.37 49.64
N ILE A 5 -25.54 17.77 49.78
CA ILE A 5 -25.93 16.51 49.12
C ILE A 5 -26.10 16.73 47.62
N LEU A 6 -26.70 17.86 47.21
CA LEU A 6 -26.84 18.25 45.80
C LEU A 6 -25.48 18.44 45.10
N LEU A 7 -24.49 19.03 45.78
CA LEU A 7 -23.14 19.23 45.21
C LEU A 7 -22.37 17.92 45.04
N PHE A 8 -22.54 16.95 45.94
CA PHE A 8 -21.92 15.63 45.82
C PHE A 8 -22.55 14.80 44.70
N ALA A 9 -23.86 14.91 44.48
CA ALA A 9 -24.56 14.20 43.40
C ALA A 9 -24.10 14.67 42.01
N SER A 10 -23.76 15.96 41.85
CA SER A 10 -23.25 16.49 40.58
C SER A 10 -21.84 15.99 40.23
N ALA A 11 -21.01 15.67 41.22
CA ALA A 11 -19.64 15.21 40.99
C ALA A 11 -19.57 13.74 40.51
N LEU A 12 -20.56 12.90 40.86
CA LEU A 12 -20.58 11.50 40.43
C LEU A 12 -21.02 11.30 38.97
N VAL A 13 -21.67 12.27 38.34
CA VAL A 13 -22.16 12.14 36.95
C VAL A 13 -21.04 12.32 35.91
N LEU A 14 -19.92 12.98 36.27
CA LEU A 14 -18.81 13.23 35.33
C LEU A 14 -17.77 12.10 35.26
N ALA A 15 -17.89 11.04 36.08
CA ALA A 15 -16.90 9.97 36.16
C ALA A 15 -17.24 8.70 35.34
N SER A 16 -18.38 8.65 34.63
CA SER A 16 -18.84 7.41 33.95
C SER A 16 -18.50 7.30 32.46
N CYS A 17 -17.74 8.24 31.87
CA CYS A 17 -17.19 8.07 30.52
C CYS A 17 -15.97 7.14 30.51
N GLN A 18 -16.11 5.93 31.05
CA GLN A 18 -15.14 4.86 30.82
C GLN A 18 -15.45 4.26 29.45
N SER A 19 -14.72 4.73 28.43
CA SER A 19 -14.77 4.20 27.06
C SER A 19 -14.65 2.68 27.08
N ALA A 20 -15.66 1.99 26.58
CA ALA A 20 -15.60 0.56 26.37
C ALA A 20 -14.46 0.24 25.37
N PRO A 21 -13.69 -0.84 25.59
CA PRO A 21 -12.72 -1.30 24.60
C PRO A 21 -13.43 -1.55 23.26
N PRO A 22 -12.84 -1.13 22.13
CA PRO A 22 -13.39 -1.46 20.83
C PRO A 22 -13.55 -2.98 20.72
N PRO A 23 -14.67 -3.47 20.14
CA PRO A 23 -14.86 -4.90 19.96
C PRO A 23 -13.67 -5.48 19.20
N PRO A 24 -13.25 -6.73 19.50
CA PRO A 24 -12.20 -7.39 18.75
C PRO A 24 -12.49 -7.28 17.26
N ALA A 25 -11.52 -6.78 16.48
CA ALA A 25 -11.66 -6.70 15.05
C ALA A 25 -12.11 -8.07 14.53
N PRO A 26 -13.11 -8.14 13.62
CA PRO A 26 -13.47 -9.39 12.99
C PRO A 26 -12.20 -10.04 12.43
N SER A 27 -11.96 -11.30 12.77
CA SER A 27 -10.84 -12.06 12.21
C SER A 27 -10.84 -11.87 10.69
N PRO A 28 -9.69 -11.55 10.06
CA PRO A 28 -9.61 -11.44 8.61
C PRO A 28 -10.21 -12.72 8.02
N LYS A 29 -11.27 -12.59 7.23
CA LYS A 29 -11.74 -13.72 6.43
C LYS A 29 -10.54 -14.18 5.63
N PRO A 30 -10.21 -15.49 5.59
CA PRO A 30 -9.16 -15.98 4.72
C PRO A 30 -9.49 -15.47 3.33
N SER A 31 -8.61 -14.64 2.77
CA SER A 31 -8.68 -14.28 1.35
C SER A 31 -8.81 -15.59 0.58
N PRO A 32 -9.75 -15.71 -0.37
CA PRO A 32 -9.86 -16.91 -1.18
C PRO A 32 -8.46 -17.24 -1.70
N THR A 33 -7.93 -18.41 -1.34
CA THR A 33 -6.68 -18.90 -1.91
C THR A 33 -6.95 -19.12 -3.39
N ARG A 34 -6.69 -18.09 -4.20
CA ARG A 34 -6.83 -18.18 -5.64
C ARG A 34 -5.82 -19.22 -6.11
N PRO A 35 -6.20 -20.16 -6.98
CA PRO A 35 -5.25 -21.09 -7.58
C PRO A 35 -4.10 -20.27 -8.17
N VAL A 36 -2.88 -20.52 -7.68
CA VAL A 36 -1.67 -20.01 -8.32
C VAL A 36 -1.60 -20.74 -9.65
N ASP A 37 -2.11 -20.12 -10.70
CA ASP A 37 -1.86 -20.60 -12.05
C ASP A 37 -0.34 -20.49 -12.24
N VAL A 38 0.32 -21.65 -12.36
CA VAL A 38 1.78 -21.74 -12.45
C VAL A 38 2.16 -21.33 -13.87
N GLY A 39 1.99 -20.05 -14.17
CA GLY A 39 2.65 -19.40 -15.29
C GLY A 39 4.17 -19.54 -15.16
N PRO A 40 4.93 -19.20 -16.20
CA PRO A 40 6.38 -19.21 -16.13
C PRO A 40 6.86 -18.53 -14.84
N LEU A 41 7.76 -19.20 -14.11
CA LEU A 41 8.38 -18.66 -12.90
C LEU A 41 8.82 -17.22 -13.20
N PRO A 42 8.66 -16.26 -12.27
CA PRO A 42 9.24 -14.93 -12.44
C PRO A 42 10.68 -15.06 -12.92
N PRO A 43 11.15 -14.17 -13.80
CA PRO A 43 12.53 -14.20 -14.25
C PRO A 43 13.44 -14.38 -13.04
N ALA A 44 14.46 -15.25 -13.16
CA ALA A 44 15.44 -15.46 -12.09
C ALA A 44 15.95 -14.13 -11.52
N ALA A 45 15.94 -13.07 -12.33
CA ALA A 45 16.28 -11.71 -11.99
C ALA A 45 15.49 -11.01 -10.86
N ILE A 46 14.33 -11.51 -10.37
CA ILE A 46 13.70 -10.92 -9.17
C ILE A 46 14.28 -11.61 -7.94
N GLU A 47 15.55 -11.31 -7.65
CA GLU A 47 16.30 -12.11 -6.68
C GLU A 47 16.07 -11.65 -5.24
N ARG A 48 15.87 -10.34 -5.00
CA ARG A 48 15.87 -9.78 -3.64
C ARG A 48 15.02 -8.52 -3.51
N PRO A 49 14.07 -8.47 -2.55
CA PRO A 49 13.54 -7.20 -2.08
C PRO A 49 14.69 -6.30 -1.61
N ALA A 50 14.81 -5.13 -2.24
CA ALA A 50 15.74 -4.08 -1.84
C ALA A 50 14.98 -3.04 -1.00
N SER A 51 15.71 -2.28 -0.19
CA SER A 51 15.18 -1.11 0.48
C SER A 51 15.25 0.11 -0.45
N PHE A 52 14.27 1.01 -0.35
CA PHE A 52 14.38 2.33 -1.00
C PHE A 52 15.65 3.09 -0.56
N ARG A 53 16.19 2.81 0.63
CA ARG A 53 17.45 3.38 1.13
C ARG A 53 18.69 2.88 0.39
N GLU A 54 18.59 1.75 -0.29
CA GLU A 54 19.69 1.15 -1.07
C GLU A 54 19.71 1.68 -2.51
N LEU A 55 18.65 2.35 -2.94
CA LEU A 55 18.58 2.99 -4.25
C LEU A 55 19.46 4.26 -4.27
N PRO A 56 20.46 4.34 -5.16
CA PRO A 56 21.32 5.52 -5.25
C PRO A 56 20.52 6.81 -5.49
N ASN A 57 20.79 7.83 -4.68
CA ASN A 57 20.18 9.16 -4.77
C ASN A 57 18.65 9.19 -4.61
N TRP A 58 18.04 8.14 -4.05
CA TRP A 58 16.57 8.06 -3.94
C TRP A 58 15.95 9.25 -3.20
N ASP A 59 16.57 9.68 -2.11
CA ASP A 59 16.14 10.78 -1.25
C ASP A 59 16.15 12.15 -1.94
N VAL A 60 16.97 12.31 -2.99
CA VAL A 60 17.15 13.58 -3.71
C VAL A 60 16.67 13.57 -5.16
N ALA A 61 16.30 12.40 -5.71
CA ALA A 61 15.84 12.29 -7.09
C ALA A 61 14.50 13.04 -7.33
N PRO A 62 14.34 13.80 -8.42
CA PRO A 62 13.05 14.41 -8.74
C PRO A 62 12.00 13.32 -9.08
N ILE A 63 10.81 13.38 -8.46
CA ILE A 63 9.78 12.33 -8.57
C ILE A 63 8.60 12.73 -9.47
N GLU A 64 8.29 14.03 -9.57
CA GLU A 64 7.14 14.54 -10.32
C GLU A 64 6.96 13.89 -11.70
N LEU A 65 8.01 13.91 -12.54
CA LEU A 65 7.92 13.42 -13.91
C LEU A 65 7.69 11.88 -13.98
N PRO A 66 8.46 11.03 -13.26
CA PRO A 66 8.15 9.61 -13.13
C PRO A 66 6.74 9.32 -12.60
N LEU A 67 6.28 10.06 -11.58
CA LEU A 67 4.96 9.87 -11.00
C LEU A 67 3.85 10.23 -11.99
N SER A 68 4.03 11.31 -12.75
CA SER A 68 3.14 11.70 -13.84
C SER A 68 3.04 10.60 -14.91
N ALA A 69 4.17 9.94 -15.24
CA ALA A 69 4.16 8.78 -16.13
C ALA A 69 3.38 7.59 -15.55
N PHE A 70 3.57 7.29 -14.27
CA PHE A 70 2.82 6.23 -13.60
C PHE A 70 1.31 6.52 -13.56
N LYS A 71 0.90 7.76 -13.26
CA LYS A 71 -0.51 8.20 -13.31
C LYS A 71 -1.12 8.00 -14.69
N ARG A 72 -0.39 8.25 -15.78
CA ARG A 72 -0.88 7.98 -17.15
C ARG A 72 -1.10 6.49 -17.41
N SER A 73 -0.24 5.61 -16.87
CA SER A 73 -0.45 4.17 -16.92
C SER A 73 -1.70 3.75 -16.16
N CYS A 74 -1.95 4.37 -15.00
CA CYS A 74 -3.13 4.11 -14.18
C CYS A 74 -4.46 4.41 -14.89
N VAL A 75 -4.51 5.44 -15.74
CA VAL A 75 -5.71 5.71 -16.58
C VAL A 75 -6.08 4.48 -17.40
N LYS A 76 -5.09 3.75 -17.95
CA LYS A 76 -5.36 2.52 -18.72
C LYS A 76 -5.73 1.33 -17.85
N LEU A 77 -5.26 1.28 -16.61
CA LEU A 77 -5.60 0.19 -15.68
C LEU A 77 -7.02 0.34 -15.13
N GLN A 78 -7.50 1.57 -14.94
CA GLN A 78 -8.86 1.86 -14.48
C GLN A 78 -9.93 1.40 -15.48
N ASP A 79 -9.61 1.38 -16.77
CA ASP A 79 -10.51 0.88 -17.83
C ASP A 79 -10.57 -0.66 -17.93
N ARG A 80 -9.72 -1.37 -17.19
CA ARG A 80 -9.59 -2.84 -17.27
C ARG A 80 -10.38 -3.55 -16.18
N SER A 81 -10.72 -4.81 -16.42
CA SER A 81 -11.36 -5.63 -15.38
C SER A 81 -10.35 -5.94 -14.29
N ALA A 82 -10.78 -5.81 -13.03
CA ALA A 82 -9.98 -6.15 -11.86
C ALA A 82 -9.47 -7.62 -11.90
N GLY A 83 -10.20 -8.51 -12.57
CA GLY A 83 -9.81 -9.91 -12.75
C GLY A 83 -8.80 -10.18 -13.87
N ASP A 84 -8.46 -9.19 -14.69
CA ASP A 84 -7.50 -9.36 -15.78
C ASP A 84 -6.08 -9.48 -15.23
N PHE A 85 -5.23 -10.28 -15.88
CA PHE A 85 -3.78 -10.30 -15.59
C PHE A 85 -3.16 -8.93 -15.88
N MET A 86 -2.21 -8.49 -15.06
CA MET A 86 -1.50 -7.23 -15.31
C MET A 86 -0.87 -7.22 -16.71
N ALA A 87 -0.21 -8.33 -17.09
CA ALA A 87 0.28 -8.58 -18.43
C ALA A 87 0.02 -10.02 -18.86
N ASN A 88 -0.60 -10.21 -20.04
CA ASN A 88 -0.93 -11.55 -20.56
C ASN A 88 0.31 -12.44 -20.78
N VAL A 89 1.45 -11.83 -21.08
CA VAL A 89 2.75 -12.53 -21.28
C VAL A 89 3.50 -12.79 -19.97
N ALA A 90 3.02 -12.24 -18.85
CA ALA A 90 3.62 -12.39 -17.53
C ALA A 90 2.53 -12.55 -16.45
N PRO A 91 1.83 -13.70 -16.40
CA PRO A 91 0.79 -13.95 -15.39
C PRO A 91 1.30 -13.85 -13.94
N TRP A 92 2.60 -14.11 -13.73
CA TRP A 92 3.27 -13.96 -12.44
C TRP A 92 3.26 -12.52 -11.91
N ALA A 93 3.04 -11.51 -12.78
CA ALA A 93 2.94 -10.11 -12.39
C ALA A 93 1.59 -9.74 -11.73
N GLY A 94 0.75 -10.74 -11.49
CA GLY A 94 -0.51 -10.58 -10.77
C GLY A 94 -1.64 -10.05 -11.63
N TYR A 95 -2.63 -9.44 -10.97
CA TYR A 95 -3.88 -8.98 -11.57
C TYR A 95 -4.02 -7.46 -11.47
N VAL A 96 -4.83 -6.87 -12.36
CA VAL A 96 -5.14 -5.43 -12.33
C VAL A 96 -5.63 -4.98 -10.94
N ALA A 97 -6.45 -5.79 -10.26
CA ALA A 97 -6.95 -5.49 -8.91
C ALA A 97 -5.86 -5.12 -7.90
N GLU A 98 -4.67 -5.69 -8.02
CA GLU A 98 -3.56 -5.48 -7.09
C GLU A 98 -2.87 -4.13 -7.31
N TRP A 99 -3.05 -3.53 -8.49
CA TRP A 99 -2.45 -2.25 -8.86
C TRP A 99 -3.38 -1.06 -8.63
N LEU A 100 -4.70 -1.26 -8.65
CA LEU A 100 -5.69 -0.19 -8.51
C LEU A 100 -5.54 0.63 -7.21
N PRO A 101 -5.28 0.04 -6.02
CA PRO A 101 -5.07 0.83 -4.80
C PRO A 101 -3.89 1.79 -4.91
N ALA A 102 -2.81 1.37 -5.56
CA ALA A 102 -1.66 2.25 -5.80
C ALA A 102 -1.99 3.35 -6.79
N CYS A 103 -2.77 3.05 -7.83
CA CYS A 103 -3.26 4.04 -8.77
C CYS A 103 -4.14 5.12 -8.14
N ASP A 104 -4.93 4.75 -7.13
CA ASP A 104 -5.74 5.72 -6.38
C ASP A 104 -4.86 6.57 -5.46
N ALA A 105 -4.00 5.94 -4.66
CA ALA A 105 -3.17 6.61 -3.66
C ALA A 105 -2.21 7.64 -4.26
N VAL A 106 -1.63 7.40 -5.43
CA VAL A 106 -0.70 8.36 -6.05
C VAL A 106 -1.37 9.68 -6.45
N ASN A 107 -2.70 9.74 -6.53
CA ASN A 107 -3.41 10.99 -6.79
C ASN A 107 -3.32 11.98 -5.62
N ASP A 108 -3.05 11.50 -4.40
CA ASP A 108 -2.92 12.33 -3.20
C ASP A 108 -1.53 13.00 -3.08
N ALA A 109 -0.57 12.62 -3.94
CA ALA A 109 0.76 13.24 -3.96
C ALA A 109 0.68 14.70 -4.44
N GLN A 110 1.23 15.62 -3.64
CA GLN A 110 1.24 17.06 -3.90
C GLN A 110 2.63 17.58 -4.30
N ASP A 111 3.67 16.87 -3.89
CA ASP A 111 5.08 17.20 -4.07
C ASP A 111 5.94 15.92 -4.06
N ASP A 112 7.24 16.08 -4.30
CA ASP A 112 8.17 14.95 -4.34
C ASP A 112 8.27 14.21 -3.00
N GLU A 113 8.08 14.88 -1.86
CA GLU A 113 8.17 14.25 -0.55
C GLU A 113 6.96 13.34 -0.26
N SER A 114 5.75 13.86 -0.49
CA SER A 114 4.50 13.09 -0.35
C SER A 114 4.43 11.95 -1.36
N ALA A 115 4.88 12.17 -2.60
CA ALA A 115 5.01 11.11 -3.60
C ALA A 115 5.94 9.98 -3.13
N ARG A 116 7.11 10.33 -2.57
CA ARG A 116 8.08 9.37 -2.05
C ARG A 116 7.49 8.52 -0.94
N ARG A 117 6.81 9.15 0.03
CA ARG A 117 6.11 8.45 1.13
C ARG A 117 5.05 7.47 0.62
N ILE A 118 4.25 7.88 -0.36
CA ILE A 118 3.24 7.00 -0.97
C ILE A 118 3.92 5.80 -1.63
N LEU A 119 4.95 6.04 -2.46
CA LEU A 119 5.68 4.97 -3.15
C LEU A 119 6.33 3.99 -2.15
N GLU A 120 6.97 4.50 -1.10
CA GLU A 120 7.60 3.71 -0.04
C GLU A 120 6.60 2.85 0.75
N SER A 121 5.34 3.28 0.86
CA SER A 121 4.31 2.54 1.60
C SER A 121 3.61 1.46 0.78
N LEU A 122 3.64 1.55 -0.56
CA LEU A 122 2.84 0.71 -1.46
C LEU A 122 3.67 -0.23 -2.32
N PHE A 123 4.95 0.08 -2.50
CA PHE A 123 5.84 -0.69 -3.35
C PHE A 123 7.01 -1.25 -2.56
N THR A 124 7.52 -2.38 -3.02
CA THR A 124 8.78 -2.94 -2.57
C THR A 124 9.75 -2.92 -3.74
N PRO A 125 10.88 -2.22 -3.63
CA PRO A 125 11.91 -2.27 -4.66
C PRO A 125 12.40 -3.70 -4.83
N VAL A 126 12.61 -4.11 -6.07
CA VAL A 126 13.24 -5.38 -6.40
C VAL A 126 14.46 -5.09 -7.26
N GLU A 127 15.61 -5.62 -6.85
CA GLU A 127 16.80 -5.56 -7.70
C GLU A 127 16.64 -6.54 -8.85
N ILE A 128 16.99 -6.09 -10.07
CA ILE A 128 16.99 -6.91 -11.27
C ILE A 128 18.44 -7.06 -11.74
N SER A 129 18.97 -8.27 -11.60
CA SER A 129 20.32 -8.62 -12.07
C SER A 129 20.26 -9.26 -13.46
N ASP A 130 21.26 -8.99 -14.29
CA ASP A 130 21.46 -9.75 -15.51
C ASP A 130 21.93 -11.20 -15.19
N PRO A 131 21.87 -12.14 -16.15
CA PRO A 131 22.32 -13.51 -15.93
C PRO A 131 23.81 -13.65 -15.57
N SER A 132 24.62 -12.60 -15.75
CA SER A 132 26.03 -12.52 -15.35
C SER A 132 26.23 -11.94 -13.94
N GLY A 133 25.14 -11.57 -13.24
CA GLY A 133 25.15 -11.05 -11.89
C GLY A 133 25.41 -9.55 -11.78
N LYS A 134 25.37 -8.80 -12.89
CA LYS A 134 25.51 -7.33 -12.85
C LYS A 134 24.14 -6.66 -12.73
N SER A 135 24.09 -5.58 -11.96
CA SER A 135 22.91 -4.70 -11.91
C SER A 135 22.64 -4.12 -13.30
N ARG A 136 21.37 -4.10 -13.72
CA ARG A 136 20.93 -3.71 -15.06
C ARG A 136 20.55 -2.24 -15.16
#